data_AF-A0A1H1U1G4-F1
#
_entry.id   AF-A0A1H1U1G4-F1
#
_cell.length_a   1.000
_cell.length_b   1.000
_cell.length_c   1.000
_cell.angle_alpha   90.00
_cell.angle_beta   90.00
_cell.angle_gamma   90.00
#
_symmetry.space_group_name_H-M   'P 1'
#
loop_
_entity.id
_entity.type
_entity.pdbx_description
1 polymer ?
#
loop_
_entity_poly.entity_id
_entity_poly.type
_entity_poly.pdbx_seq_one_letter_code
_entity_poly.pdbx_strand_id
1 'polypeptide(L)'
;MRSAALAAGCDDRDLRAGVRSGELVRIRAGTYAWAAAWRELTSRERHAVVARGVVLKAGTEVVVSHMSAVVLHDGPLWELPLAAVHVTRVDRRGGRTAAGVVQHRGELAADDVVESDGVALTSATRTAMDLVMLLGLDRSLPVLDDFLRRRLTTRTELDACRRRMNAWPGTLVSDLAVRLSDGRRESVGESRSALCFFRGGVPRPQLQWPVHDEHGREIARLDFAWPEARVWVEFDGKEKYLRHRRPGESVVDAVLREKRREERIARLTGWRCLRLTWADLHRPEATAAYVLEVLRGAPVHQLRPPA
;
A
#
# COMPACT_ATOMS: atom_id res chain seq x y z
N MET A 1 17.59 12.67 -20.20
CA MET A 1 18.84 12.74 -19.39
C MET A 1 19.80 13.73 -20.03
N ARG A 2 20.66 14.44 -19.27
CA ARG A 2 21.67 15.35 -19.85
C ARG A 2 22.58 14.63 -20.84
N SER A 3 23.12 13.46 -20.48
CA SER A 3 23.98 12.66 -21.37
C SER A 3 23.29 12.31 -22.70
N ALA A 4 22.02 11.88 -22.64
CA ALA A 4 21.24 11.59 -23.84
C ALA A 4 20.97 12.84 -24.70
N ALA A 5 20.74 14.00 -24.07
CA ALA A 5 20.56 15.26 -24.80
C ALA A 5 21.86 15.68 -25.52
N LEU A 6 23.02 15.55 -24.83
CA LEU A 6 24.33 15.80 -25.43
C LEU A 6 24.61 14.85 -26.61
N ALA A 7 24.28 13.56 -26.45
CA ALA A 7 24.43 12.58 -27.53
C ALA A 7 23.51 12.87 -28.73
N ALA A 8 22.36 13.53 -28.49
CA ALA A 8 21.43 13.97 -29.52
C ALA A 8 21.79 15.34 -30.14
N GLY A 9 22.95 15.92 -29.76
CA GLY A 9 23.45 17.19 -30.32
C GLY A 9 22.99 18.45 -29.58
N CYS A 10 22.19 18.34 -28.52
CA CYS A 10 21.82 19.49 -27.68
C CYS A 10 22.91 19.77 -26.66
N ASP A 11 23.29 21.03 -26.43
CA ASP A 11 24.30 21.39 -25.44
C ASP A 11 23.70 21.82 -24.08
N ASP A 12 24.56 22.17 -23.12
CA ASP A 12 24.11 22.66 -21.81
C ASP A 12 23.44 24.04 -21.85
N ARG A 13 23.68 24.83 -22.90
CA ARG A 13 23.03 26.12 -23.11
C ARG A 13 21.60 25.90 -23.58
N ASP A 14 21.36 24.93 -24.45
CA ASP A 14 20.02 24.54 -24.90
C ASP A 14 19.17 24.06 -23.73
N LEU A 15 19.71 23.18 -22.88
CA LEU A 15 19.01 22.70 -21.68
C LEU A 15 18.68 23.86 -20.72
N ARG A 16 19.61 24.81 -20.54
CA ARG A 16 19.37 26.00 -19.72
C ARG A 16 18.36 26.95 -20.36
N ALA A 17 18.37 27.09 -21.67
CA ALA A 17 17.39 27.88 -22.41
C ALA A 17 15.99 27.27 -22.25
N GLY A 18 15.83 25.97 -22.46
CA GLY A 18 14.56 25.26 -22.27
C GLY A 18 14.02 25.33 -20.85
N VAL A 19 14.89 25.32 -19.82
CA VAL A 19 14.45 25.53 -18.43
C VAL A 19 14.02 26.98 -18.19
N ARG A 20 14.74 27.97 -18.76
CA ARG A 20 14.38 29.39 -18.63
C ARG A 20 13.10 29.75 -19.38
N SER A 21 12.86 29.15 -20.54
CA SER A 21 11.61 29.33 -21.31
C SER A 21 10.43 28.58 -20.70
N GLY A 22 10.67 27.66 -19.76
CA GLY A 22 9.63 26.85 -19.12
C GLY A 22 9.17 25.65 -19.95
N GLU A 23 9.84 25.35 -21.06
CA GLU A 23 9.63 24.14 -21.87
C GLU A 23 10.15 22.89 -21.17
N LEU A 24 11.24 23.02 -20.40
CA LEU A 24 11.83 21.94 -19.61
C LEU A 24 11.70 22.24 -18.12
N VAL A 25 11.52 21.19 -17.33
CA VAL A 25 11.70 21.23 -15.87
C VAL A 25 12.98 20.46 -15.54
N ARG A 26 13.78 21.02 -14.63
CA ARG A 26 14.88 20.28 -14.02
C ARG A 26 14.33 19.46 -12.86
N ILE A 27 14.22 18.15 -13.06
CA ILE A 27 13.74 17.20 -12.04
C ILE A 27 14.79 17.03 -10.95
N ARG A 28 16.05 16.82 -11.35
CA ARG A 28 17.21 16.75 -10.47
C ARG A 28 18.49 17.10 -11.24
N ALA A 29 19.62 17.11 -10.55
CA ALA A 29 20.91 17.40 -11.18
C ALA A 29 21.25 16.41 -12.30
N GLY A 30 21.11 16.85 -13.57
CA GLY A 30 21.40 16.05 -14.77
C GLY A 30 20.18 15.37 -15.40
N THR A 31 18.98 15.57 -14.84
CA THR A 31 17.73 14.96 -15.31
C THR A 31 16.70 16.05 -15.55
N TYR A 32 16.14 16.06 -16.75
CA TYR A 32 15.17 17.04 -17.23
C TYR A 32 13.99 16.31 -17.86
N ALA A 33 12.82 16.94 -17.84
CA ALA A 33 11.64 16.50 -18.59
C ALA A 33 10.93 17.69 -19.23
N TRP A 34 10.16 17.43 -20.28
CA TRP A 34 9.25 18.41 -20.84
C TRP A 34 8.21 18.84 -19.80
N ALA A 35 8.01 20.14 -19.66
CA ALA A 35 7.18 20.71 -18.62
C ALA A 35 5.70 20.38 -18.77
N ALA A 36 5.21 20.27 -20.02
CA ALA A 36 3.85 19.81 -20.29
C ALA A 36 3.64 18.39 -19.74
N ALA A 37 4.43 17.42 -20.20
CA ALA A 37 4.37 16.04 -19.75
C ALA A 37 4.55 15.92 -18.22
N TRP A 38 5.51 16.64 -17.64
CA TRP A 38 5.75 16.58 -16.19
C TRP A 38 4.56 17.05 -15.35
N ARG A 39 3.83 18.07 -15.82
CA ARG A 39 2.65 18.60 -15.11
C ARG A 39 1.48 17.63 -15.13
N GLU A 40 1.34 16.85 -16.20
CA GLU A 40 0.29 15.83 -16.34
C GLU A 40 0.54 14.61 -15.45
N LEU A 41 1.79 14.33 -15.08
CA LEU A 41 2.11 13.22 -14.20
C LEU A 41 1.53 13.39 -12.79
N THR A 42 0.95 12.31 -12.28
CA THR A 42 0.60 12.12 -10.88
C THR A 42 1.85 12.10 -9.98
N SER A 43 1.67 12.27 -8.67
CA SER A 43 2.77 12.16 -7.70
C SER A 43 3.49 10.80 -7.76
N ARG A 44 2.76 9.72 -8.03
CA ARG A 44 3.33 8.37 -8.23
C ARG A 44 4.26 8.35 -9.43
N GLU A 45 3.79 8.80 -10.58
CA GLU A 45 4.55 8.79 -11.84
C GLU A 45 5.76 9.72 -11.76
N ARG A 46 5.62 10.91 -11.15
CA ARG A 46 6.76 11.80 -10.88
C ARG A 46 7.82 11.11 -10.03
N HIS A 47 7.42 10.41 -8.96
CA HIS A 47 8.36 9.66 -8.13
C HIS A 47 9.05 8.55 -8.92
N ALA A 48 8.30 7.80 -9.75
CA ALA A 48 8.86 6.77 -10.62
C ALA A 48 9.92 7.35 -11.57
N VAL A 49 9.63 8.46 -12.25
CA VAL A 49 10.58 9.15 -13.15
C VAL A 49 11.83 9.61 -12.39
N VAL A 50 11.67 10.16 -11.18
CA VAL A 50 12.81 10.57 -10.34
C VAL A 50 13.66 9.34 -9.97
N ALA A 51 13.04 8.22 -9.60
CA ALA A 51 13.73 6.98 -9.26
C ALA A 51 14.55 6.43 -10.43
N ARG A 52 13.98 6.38 -11.65
CA ARG A 52 14.73 5.99 -12.85
C ARG A 52 15.93 6.92 -13.10
N GLY A 53 15.73 8.23 -12.94
CA GLY A 53 16.80 9.22 -13.06
C GLY A 53 17.91 9.05 -12.01
N VAL A 54 17.59 8.54 -10.81
CA VAL A 54 18.58 8.20 -9.77
C VAL A 54 19.43 7.01 -10.20
N VAL A 55 18.80 5.93 -10.67
CA VAL A 55 19.52 4.72 -11.11
C VAL A 55 20.45 5.04 -12.27
N LEU A 56 19.95 5.72 -13.31
CA LEU A 56 20.74 6.09 -14.50
C LEU A 56 21.94 7.01 -14.20
N LYS A 57 21.91 7.73 -13.08
CA LYS A 57 22.98 8.67 -12.70
C LYS A 57 23.80 8.18 -11.52
N ALA A 58 23.51 7.00 -10.99
CA ALA A 58 24.27 6.44 -9.90
C ALA A 58 25.68 6.13 -10.40
N GLY A 59 26.70 6.61 -9.67
CA GLY A 59 28.11 6.28 -9.96
C GLY A 59 28.52 4.89 -9.47
N THR A 60 27.54 4.05 -9.16
CA THR A 60 27.68 2.72 -8.58
C THR A 60 26.40 1.95 -8.90
N GLU A 61 26.46 0.63 -8.88
CA GLU A 61 25.30 -0.21 -9.08
C GLU A 61 24.33 -0.08 -7.89
N VAL A 62 23.08 0.27 -8.18
CA VAL A 62 22.01 0.47 -7.21
C VAL A 62 20.72 -0.15 -7.72
N VAL A 63 19.92 -0.67 -6.80
CA VAL A 63 18.62 -1.29 -7.06
C VAL A 63 17.54 -0.45 -6.39
N VAL A 64 16.47 -0.08 -7.08
CA VAL A 64 15.35 0.66 -6.47
C VAL A 64 14.70 -0.20 -5.39
N SER A 65 14.48 0.33 -4.19
CA SER A 65 14.02 -0.47 -3.04
C SER A 65 13.02 0.25 -2.14
N HIS A 66 12.52 -0.44 -1.11
CA HIS A 66 11.59 0.10 -0.11
C HIS A 66 10.37 0.80 -0.75
N MET A 67 9.98 1.98 -0.26
CA MET A 67 8.87 2.79 -0.77
C MET A 67 8.96 3.07 -2.27
N SER A 68 10.16 3.32 -2.79
CA SER A 68 10.33 3.60 -4.22
C SER A 68 10.08 2.36 -5.07
N ALA A 69 10.41 1.17 -4.58
CA ALA A 69 10.03 -0.07 -5.24
C ALA A 69 8.51 -0.33 -5.14
N VAL A 70 7.85 0.05 -4.05
CA VAL A 70 6.36 -0.02 -3.98
C VAL A 70 5.70 0.85 -5.04
N VAL A 71 6.26 2.04 -5.32
CA VAL A 71 5.79 2.89 -6.41
C VAL A 71 5.86 2.15 -7.75
N LEU A 72 6.98 1.47 -8.03
CA LEU A 72 7.20 0.74 -9.28
C LEU A 72 6.44 -0.58 -9.39
N HIS A 73 6.15 -1.25 -8.27
CA HIS A 73 5.24 -2.42 -8.21
C HIS A 73 3.75 -2.05 -8.29
N ASP A 74 3.45 -0.76 -8.42
CA ASP A 74 2.09 -0.21 -8.34
C ASP A 74 1.35 -0.61 -7.04
N GLY A 75 2.07 -0.69 -5.92
CA GLY A 75 1.52 -1.05 -4.61
C GLY A 75 0.86 0.15 -3.91
N PRO A 76 0.16 -0.07 -2.78
CA PRO A 76 -0.47 0.99 -2.02
C PRO A 76 0.57 1.93 -1.38
N LEU A 77 0.31 3.24 -1.46
CA LEU A 77 1.24 4.29 -1.00
C LEU A 77 0.77 4.99 0.28
N TRP A 78 -0.19 4.39 0.99
CA TRP A 78 -0.81 5.01 2.16
C TRP A 78 0.23 5.32 3.24
N GLU A 79 0.36 6.62 3.57
CA GLU A 79 1.33 7.16 4.52
C GLU A 79 2.80 6.74 4.29
N LEU A 80 3.16 6.32 3.08
CA LEU A 80 4.56 6.07 2.75
C LEU A 80 5.28 7.42 2.55
N PRO A 81 6.37 7.74 3.27
CA PRO A 81 7.18 8.91 3.00
C PRO A 81 7.87 8.80 1.62
N LEU A 82 7.35 9.51 0.63
CA LEU A 82 7.85 9.54 -0.75
C LEU A 82 8.68 10.78 -1.10
N ALA A 83 9.12 11.53 -0.08
CA ALA A 83 9.90 12.75 -0.25
C ALA A 83 11.32 12.50 -0.82
N ALA A 84 11.83 11.28 -0.64
CA ALA A 84 13.12 10.85 -1.17
C ALA A 84 12.97 9.55 -1.98
N VAL A 85 13.88 9.32 -2.92
CA VAL A 85 14.00 8.03 -3.61
C VAL A 85 14.84 7.08 -2.75
N HIS A 86 14.37 5.85 -2.60
CA HIS A 86 15.05 4.78 -1.86
C HIS A 86 15.68 3.80 -2.84
N VAL A 87 16.98 3.56 -2.66
CA VAL A 87 17.73 2.55 -3.40
C VAL A 87 18.59 1.74 -2.44
N THR A 88 18.85 0.49 -2.77
CA THR A 88 19.81 -0.36 -2.06
C THR A 88 21.09 -0.46 -2.88
N ARG A 89 22.23 -0.23 -2.24
CA ARG A 89 23.55 -0.39 -2.88
C ARG A 89 23.97 -1.85 -2.86
N VAL A 90 24.51 -2.35 -3.96
CA VAL A 90 25.05 -3.73 -4.05
C VAL A 90 26.55 -3.82 -3.78
N ASP A 91 27.26 -2.69 -3.75
CA ASP A 91 28.71 -2.61 -3.57
C ASP A 91 29.18 -2.75 -2.11
N ARG A 92 28.27 -3.13 -1.19
CA ARG A 92 28.48 -3.33 0.27
C ARG A 92 29.04 -2.12 1.04
N ARG A 93 29.13 -0.94 0.41
CA ARG A 93 29.58 0.29 1.09
C ARG A 93 28.49 0.82 2.02
N GLY A 94 28.89 1.75 2.90
CA GLY A 94 27.98 2.40 3.84
C GLY A 94 26.78 3.08 3.16
N GLY A 95 25.65 3.09 3.87
CA GLY A 95 24.45 3.83 3.45
C GLY A 95 24.69 5.33 3.48
N ARG A 96 23.89 6.09 2.73
CA ARG A 96 24.01 7.55 2.62
C ARG A 96 22.68 8.18 2.26
N THR A 97 22.35 9.30 2.91
CA THR A 97 21.26 10.17 2.47
C THR A 97 21.84 11.46 1.90
N ALA A 98 21.52 11.77 0.64
CA ALA A 98 21.96 13.00 0.00
C ALA A 98 21.06 13.36 -1.19
N ALA A 99 20.78 14.65 -1.37
CA ALA A 99 20.08 15.20 -2.54
C ALA A 99 18.78 14.44 -2.90
N GLY A 100 17.93 14.21 -1.90
CA GLY A 100 16.64 13.51 -2.06
C GLY A 100 16.75 12.03 -2.39
N VAL A 101 17.89 11.39 -2.07
CA VAL A 101 18.11 9.95 -2.25
C VAL A 101 18.57 9.33 -0.94
N VAL A 102 17.91 8.26 -0.51
CA VAL A 102 18.30 7.40 0.59
C VAL A 102 18.91 6.13 -0.01
N GLN A 103 20.21 5.95 0.22
CA GLN A 103 20.95 4.76 -0.20
C GLN A 103 21.09 3.83 1.00
N HIS A 104 20.36 2.74 0.97
CA HIS A 104 20.39 1.69 1.98
C HIS A 104 21.57 0.77 1.75
N ARG A 105 22.12 0.27 2.86
CA ARG A 105 23.05 -0.85 2.84
C ARG A 105 22.23 -2.12 3.00
N GLY A 106 22.40 -3.07 2.10
CA GLY A 106 21.73 -4.35 2.20
C GLY A 106 22.36 -5.38 1.28
N GLU A 107 22.35 -6.63 1.73
CA GLU A 107 22.70 -7.75 0.86
C GLU A 107 21.44 -8.17 0.11
N LEU A 108 21.55 -8.26 -1.22
CA LEU A 108 20.50 -8.73 -2.12
C LEU A 108 20.94 -10.06 -2.71
N ALA A 109 20.11 -11.10 -2.54
CA ALA A 109 20.27 -12.33 -3.33
C ALA A 109 19.84 -12.08 -4.78
N ALA A 110 20.18 -12.98 -5.70
CA ALA A 110 19.75 -12.87 -7.10
C ALA A 110 18.22 -12.72 -7.22
N ASP A 111 17.47 -13.55 -6.49
CA ASP A 111 15.99 -13.53 -6.49
C ASP A 111 15.39 -12.32 -5.74
N ASP A 112 16.22 -11.53 -5.05
CA ASP A 112 15.78 -10.27 -4.44
C ASP A 112 15.70 -9.14 -5.46
N VAL A 113 16.22 -9.31 -6.68
CA VAL A 113 16.26 -8.28 -7.72
C VAL A 113 15.44 -8.73 -8.92
N VAL A 114 14.56 -7.85 -9.39
CA VAL A 114 13.80 -8.00 -10.62
C VAL A 114 14.00 -6.77 -11.49
N GLU A 115 13.59 -6.83 -12.74
CA GLU A 115 13.62 -5.69 -13.65
C GLU A 115 12.19 -5.27 -14.02
N SER A 116 11.95 -3.96 -14.06
CA SER A 116 10.71 -3.37 -14.57
C SER A 116 11.05 -2.12 -15.37
N ASP A 117 10.59 -2.07 -16.63
CA ASP A 117 10.85 -0.98 -17.57
C ASP A 117 12.33 -0.58 -17.66
N GLY A 118 13.23 -1.57 -17.73
CA GLY A 118 14.67 -1.35 -17.84
C GLY A 118 15.34 -0.84 -16.56
N VAL A 119 14.68 -0.95 -15.41
CA VAL A 119 15.23 -0.55 -14.11
C VAL A 119 15.20 -1.72 -13.13
N ALA A 120 16.37 -2.02 -12.56
CA ALA A 120 16.51 -2.98 -11.48
C ALA A 120 15.85 -2.46 -10.19
N LEU A 121 14.98 -3.27 -9.61
CA LEU A 121 14.30 -3.00 -8.34
C LEU A 121 14.22 -4.26 -7.48
N THR A 122 14.00 -4.09 -6.18
CA THR A 122 13.78 -5.23 -5.28
C THR A 122 12.50 -5.96 -5.67
N SER A 123 12.50 -7.30 -5.60
CA SER A 123 11.30 -8.13 -5.81
C SER A 123 10.18 -7.70 -4.85
N ALA A 124 8.92 -8.04 -5.15
CA ALA A 124 7.81 -7.67 -4.28
C ALA A 124 7.97 -8.26 -2.86
N THR A 125 8.42 -9.51 -2.76
CA THR A 125 8.80 -10.16 -1.49
C THR A 125 9.82 -9.32 -0.73
N ARG A 126 10.95 -8.97 -1.37
CA ARG A 126 12.01 -8.22 -0.72
C ARG A 126 11.56 -6.82 -0.31
N THR A 127 10.87 -6.13 -1.22
CA THR A 127 10.32 -4.79 -1.01
C THR A 127 9.40 -4.73 0.21
N ALA A 128 8.48 -5.70 0.35
CA ALA A 128 7.57 -5.76 1.48
C ALA A 128 8.32 -5.98 2.79
N MET A 129 9.32 -6.88 2.81
CA MET A 129 10.12 -7.15 4.00
C MET A 129 10.99 -5.97 4.42
N ASP A 130 11.62 -5.29 3.45
CA ASP A 130 12.38 -4.05 3.67
C ASP A 130 11.48 -2.97 4.32
N LEU A 131 10.22 -2.84 3.87
CA LEU A 131 9.27 -1.92 4.50
C LEU A 131 8.88 -2.30 5.92
N VAL A 132 8.70 -3.59 6.20
CA VAL A 132 8.41 -4.04 7.58
C VAL A 132 9.55 -3.68 8.51
N MET A 133 10.79 -3.90 8.08
CA MET A 133 11.99 -3.56 8.87
C MET A 133 12.11 -2.06 9.12
N LEU A 134 11.76 -1.24 8.12
CA LEU A 134 11.96 0.20 8.19
C LEU A 134 10.82 0.96 8.88
N LEU A 135 9.56 0.57 8.63
CA LEU A 135 8.37 1.34 9.03
C LEU A 135 7.46 0.61 10.02
N GLY A 136 7.75 -0.66 10.32
CA GLY A 136 6.88 -1.50 11.14
C GLY A 136 5.53 -1.81 10.47
N LEU A 137 4.61 -2.42 11.24
CA LEU A 137 3.36 -2.97 10.72
C LEU A 137 2.39 -1.94 10.14
N ASP A 138 2.32 -0.76 10.76
CA ASP A 138 1.28 0.23 10.48
C ASP A 138 1.19 0.62 9.01
N ARG A 139 2.35 0.76 8.36
CA ARG A 139 2.50 1.21 6.98
C ARG A 139 2.85 0.08 6.01
N SER A 140 3.44 -1.00 6.51
CA SER A 140 3.87 -2.12 5.66
C SER A 140 2.77 -3.16 5.43
N LEU A 141 1.88 -3.41 6.40
CA LEU A 141 0.86 -4.45 6.29
C LEU A 141 -0.06 -4.29 5.06
N PRO A 142 -0.54 -3.08 4.71
CA PRO A 142 -1.30 -2.89 3.47
C PRO A 142 -0.53 -3.27 2.20
N VAL A 143 0.79 -3.05 2.17
CA VAL A 143 1.65 -3.45 1.05
C VAL A 143 1.80 -4.97 1.00
N LEU A 144 2.01 -5.63 2.14
CA LEU A 144 2.08 -7.09 2.22
C LEU A 144 0.78 -7.73 1.72
N ASP A 145 -0.36 -7.24 2.20
CA ASP A 145 -1.67 -7.76 1.82
C ASP A 145 -1.95 -7.56 0.33
N ASP A 146 -1.64 -6.37 -0.22
CA ASP A 146 -1.78 -6.10 -1.65
C ASP A 146 -0.92 -7.02 -2.53
N PHE A 147 0.36 -7.21 -2.15
CA PHE A 147 1.27 -8.06 -2.91
C PHE A 147 0.87 -9.53 -2.84
N LEU A 148 0.37 -10.02 -1.70
CA LEU A 148 -0.20 -11.37 -1.58
C LEU A 148 -1.47 -11.52 -2.43
N ARG A 149 -2.38 -10.54 -2.37
CA ARG A 149 -3.64 -10.53 -3.12
C ARG A 149 -3.39 -10.62 -4.63
N ARG A 150 -2.44 -9.81 -5.11
CA ARG A 150 -2.03 -9.75 -6.52
C ARG A 150 -1.07 -10.87 -6.92
N ARG A 151 -0.70 -11.76 -5.97
CA ARG A 151 0.24 -12.87 -6.18
C ARG A 151 1.61 -12.44 -6.70
N LEU A 152 2.05 -11.24 -6.32
CA LEU A 152 3.43 -10.78 -6.56
C LEU A 152 4.41 -11.44 -5.58
N THR A 153 3.89 -12.00 -4.49
CA THR A 153 4.62 -12.79 -3.50
C THR A 153 3.68 -13.83 -2.89
N THR A 154 4.25 -14.78 -2.17
CA THR A 154 3.55 -15.83 -1.41
C THR A 154 3.98 -15.82 0.06
N ARG A 155 3.17 -16.42 0.93
CA ARG A 155 3.55 -16.60 2.34
C ARG A 155 4.86 -17.36 2.48
N THR A 156 5.07 -18.39 1.66
CA THR A 156 6.30 -19.20 1.66
C THR A 156 7.53 -18.35 1.33
N GLU A 157 7.45 -17.47 0.33
CA GLU A 157 8.54 -16.56 -0.04
C GLU A 157 8.81 -15.51 1.03
N LEU A 158 7.75 -14.92 1.62
CA LEU A 158 7.88 -13.99 2.74
C LEU A 158 8.57 -14.65 3.93
N ASP A 159 8.18 -15.88 4.28
CA ASP A 159 8.80 -16.64 5.36
C ASP A 159 10.26 -17.02 5.06
N ALA A 160 10.57 -17.39 3.82
CA ALA A 160 11.94 -17.65 3.40
C ALA A 160 12.81 -16.39 3.48
N CYS A 161 12.30 -15.25 3.00
CA CYS A 161 12.97 -13.96 3.09
C CYS A 161 13.19 -13.55 4.55
N ARG A 162 12.16 -13.67 5.40
CA ARG A 162 12.25 -13.41 6.83
C ARG A 162 13.37 -14.21 7.51
N ARG A 163 13.48 -15.51 7.20
CA ARG A 163 14.54 -16.37 7.77
C ARG A 163 15.94 -15.91 7.35
N ARG A 164 16.12 -15.43 6.12
CA ARG A 164 17.40 -14.85 5.63
C ARG A 164 17.75 -13.53 6.32
N MET A 165 16.76 -12.75 6.74
CA MET A 165 16.93 -11.45 7.40
C MET A 165 16.98 -11.56 8.94
N ASN A 166 17.14 -12.76 9.51
CA ASN A 166 17.00 -13.01 10.95
C ASN A 166 17.99 -12.25 11.87
N ALA A 167 19.09 -11.74 11.33
CA ALA A 167 20.09 -10.95 12.06
C ALA A 167 19.95 -9.43 11.86
N TRP A 168 18.92 -8.99 11.13
CA TRP A 168 18.73 -7.57 10.82
C TRP A 168 17.98 -6.86 11.97
N PRO A 169 18.13 -5.54 12.12
CA PRO A 169 17.29 -4.79 13.06
C PRO A 169 15.80 -4.95 12.72
N GLY A 170 14.93 -5.15 13.73
CA GLY A 170 13.47 -5.22 13.52
C GLY A 170 12.90 -6.63 13.29
N THR A 171 13.67 -7.69 13.52
CA THR A 171 13.28 -9.09 13.28
C THR A 171 12.05 -9.59 14.04
N LEU A 172 11.77 -9.05 15.23
CA LEU A 172 10.53 -9.37 15.95
C LEU A 172 9.28 -8.93 15.18
N VAL A 173 9.38 -7.82 14.45
CA VAL A 173 8.25 -7.25 13.71
C VAL A 173 7.98 -8.01 12.41
N SER A 174 9.01 -8.57 11.74
CA SER A 174 8.77 -9.40 10.54
C SER A 174 7.98 -10.65 10.81
N ASP A 175 8.30 -11.35 11.90
CA ASP A 175 7.63 -12.58 12.25
C ASP A 175 6.13 -12.34 12.51
N LEU A 176 5.82 -11.23 13.18
CA LEU A 176 4.44 -10.79 13.34
C LEU A 176 3.80 -10.35 12.01
N ALA A 177 4.52 -9.61 11.16
CA ALA A 177 4.00 -9.13 9.88
C ALA A 177 3.59 -10.28 8.95
N VAL A 178 4.42 -11.31 8.83
CA VAL A 178 4.13 -12.48 7.98
C VAL A 178 2.93 -13.28 8.51
N ARG A 179 2.76 -13.35 9.84
CA ARG A 179 1.58 -14.00 10.44
C ARG A 179 0.29 -13.21 10.27
N LEU A 180 0.37 -11.88 10.33
CA LEU A 180 -0.80 -10.99 10.24
C LEU A 180 -1.22 -10.66 8.81
N SER A 181 -0.29 -10.76 7.84
CA SER A 181 -0.60 -10.54 6.44
C SER A 181 -1.66 -11.52 5.95
N ASP A 182 -2.52 -11.10 5.04
CA ASP A 182 -3.57 -11.90 4.43
C ASP A 182 -4.02 -11.27 3.10
N GLY A 183 -3.75 -11.96 1.99
CA GLY A 183 -4.10 -11.49 0.65
C GLY A 183 -5.59 -11.46 0.31
N ARG A 184 -6.47 -11.80 1.25
CA ARG A 184 -7.93 -11.65 1.08
C ARG A 184 -8.44 -10.24 1.39
N ARG A 185 -7.61 -9.39 2.00
CA ARG A 185 -7.96 -7.99 2.26
C ARG A 185 -7.77 -7.17 0.99
N GLU A 186 -8.79 -6.43 0.58
CA GLU A 186 -8.85 -5.79 -0.72
C GLU A 186 -8.47 -4.31 -0.69
N SER A 187 -8.37 -3.73 0.51
CA SER A 187 -8.08 -2.31 0.69
C SER A 187 -7.12 -2.04 1.86
N VAL A 188 -6.48 -0.86 1.81
CA VAL A 188 -5.64 -0.36 2.91
C VAL A 188 -6.44 -0.29 4.21
N GLY A 189 -7.69 0.15 4.13
CA GLY A 189 -8.55 0.28 5.30
C GLY A 189 -8.90 -1.06 5.95
N GLU A 190 -9.06 -2.12 5.17
CA GLU A 190 -9.20 -3.48 5.70
C GLU A 190 -7.92 -3.94 6.41
N SER A 191 -6.75 -3.79 5.79
CA SER A 191 -5.48 -4.13 6.44
C SER A 191 -5.29 -3.38 7.77
N ARG A 192 -5.66 -2.10 7.79
CA ARG A 192 -5.61 -1.26 9.00
C ARG A 192 -6.65 -1.67 10.04
N SER A 193 -7.86 -2.03 9.63
CA SER A 193 -8.92 -2.56 10.51
C SER A 193 -8.48 -3.86 11.17
N ALA A 194 -7.88 -4.77 10.41
CA ALA A 194 -7.33 -6.01 10.96
C ALA A 194 -6.22 -5.77 11.99
N LEU A 195 -5.34 -4.80 11.75
CA LEU A 195 -4.30 -4.41 12.71
C LEU A 195 -4.91 -3.77 13.98
N CYS A 196 -5.94 -2.94 13.83
CA CYS A 196 -6.72 -2.37 14.92
C CYS A 196 -7.32 -3.48 15.81
N PHE A 197 -7.97 -4.46 15.19
CA PHE A 197 -8.58 -5.61 15.88
C PHE A 197 -7.55 -6.43 16.62
N PHE A 198 -6.44 -6.77 15.96
CA PHE A 198 -5.34 -7.51 16.57
C PHE A 198 -4.78 -6.81 17.81
N ARG A 199 -4.47 -5.50 17.71
CA ARG A 199 -3.91 -4.72 18.82
C ARG A 199 -4.88 -4.54 19.98
N GLY A 200 -6.17 -4.38 19.68
CA GLY A 200 -7.21 -4.21 20.69
C GLY A 200 -7.76 -5.51 21.27
N GLY A 201 -7.17 -6.67 20.94
CA GLY A 201 -7.60 -7.96 21.49
C GLY A 201 -8.97 -8.43 20.99
N VAL A 202 -9.45 -7.91 19.86
CA VAL A 202 -10.66 -8.40 19.20
C VAL A 202 -10.38 -9.81 18.66
N PRO A 203 -11.27 -10.80 18.88
CA PRO A 203 -11.12 -12.13 18.30
C PRO A 203 -10.87 -12.06 16.79
N ARG A 204 -10.02 -12.94 16.26
CA ARG A 204 -9.65 -12.89 14.84
C ARG A 204 -10.90 -13.09 13.96
N PRO A 205 -11.23 -12.14 13.07
CA PRO A 205 -12.38 -12.29 12.18
C PRO A 205 -12.12 -13.31 11.08
N GLN A 206 -13.20 -13.88 10.56
CA GLN A 206 -13.20 -14.55 9.27
C GLN A 206 -13.28 -13.50 8.16
N LEU A 207 -12.37 -13.59 7.19
CA LEU A 207 -12.29 -12.62 6.10
C LEU A 207 -13.09 -13.08 4.88
N GLN A 208 -13.66 -12.14 4.15
CA GLN A 208 -14.38 -12.39 2.89
C GLN A 208 -15.48 -13.45 3.06
N TRP A 209 -16.22 -13.37 4.17
CA TRP A 209 -17.22 -14.37 4.54
C TRP A 209 -18.39 -14.36 3.55
N PRO A 210 -18.67 -15.49 2.87
CA PRO A 210 -19.71 -15.53 1.85
C PRO A 210 -21.10 -15.54 2.49
N VAL A 211 -22.00 -14.73 1.96
CA VAL A 211 -23.42 -14.72 2.29
C VAL A 211 -24.17 -15.31 1.10
N HIS A 212 -24.98 -16.33 1.38
CA HIS A 212 -25.81 -16.99 0.39
C HIS A 212 -27.29 -16.59 0.57
N ASP A 213 -28.06 -16.57 -0.51
CA ASP A 213 -29.51 -16.50 -0.42
C ASP A 213 -30.15 -17.87 -0.15
N GLU A 214 -31.48 -17.89 -0.07
CA GLU A 214 -32.29 -19.10 0.17
C GLU A 214 -32.11 -20.19 -0.90
N HIS A 215 -31.59 -19.85 -2.07
CA HIS A 215 -31.31 -20.78 -3.17
C HIS A 215 -29.83 -21.24 -3.17
N GLY A 216 -29.05 -20.87 -2.16
CA GLY A 216 -27.63 -21.21 -2.06
C GLY A 216 -26.71 -20.39 -2.98
N ARG A 217 -27.20 -19.31 -3.59
CA ARG A 217 -26.38 -18.43 -4.44
C ARG A 217 -25.62 -17.42 -3.58
N GLU A 218 -24.32 -17.27 -3.79
CA GLU A 218 -23.52 -16.22 -3.14
C GLU A 218 -23.96 -14.83 -3.63
N ILE A 219 -24.37 -13.97 -2.68
CA ILE A 219 -24.90 -12.63 -2.97
C ILE A 219 -24.03 -11.50 -2.44
N ALA A 220 -23.11 -11.80 -1.52
CA ALA A 220 -22.19 -10.84 -0.93
C ALA A 220 -21.02 -11.56 -0.24
N ARG A 221 -19.90 -10.83 -0.09
CA ARG A 221 -18.82 -11.17 0.85
C ARG A 221 -18.71 -10.07 1.89
N LEU A 222 -18.50 -10.47 3.13
CA LEU A 222 -18.31 -9.57 4.27
C LEU A 222 -16.82 -9.46 4.57
N ASP A 223 -16.31 -8.23 4.67
CA ASP A 223 -14.87 -7.98 4.87
C ASP A 223 -14.33 -8.70 6.12
N PHE A 224 -15.06 -8.56 7.23
CA PHE A 224 -14.76 -9.19 8.52
C PHE A 224 -16.02 -9.75 9.15
N ALA A 225 -16.01 -11.03 9.53
CA ALA A 225 -17.16 -11.72 10.12
C ALA A 225 -16.79 -12.45 11.41
N TRP A 226 -17.72 -12.42 12.36
CA TRP A 226 -17.75 -13.26 13.57
C TRP A 226 -19.08 -14.02 13.59
N PRO A 227 -19.15 -15.20 12.95
CA PRO A 227 -20.39 -15.94 12.80
C PRO A 227 -21.06 -16.31 14.13
N GLU A 228 -20.27 -16.65 15.14
CA GLU A 228 -20.75 -17.03 16.48
C GLU A 228 -21.43 -15.85 17.17
N ALA A 229 -20.94 -14.62 16.96
CA ALA A 229 -21.52 -13.40 17.50
C ALA A 229 -22.61 -12.80 16.60
N ARG A 230 -22.80 -13.35 15.38
CA ARG A 230 -23.66 -12.81 14.31
C ARG A 230 -23.37 -11.33 14.05
N VAL A 231 -22.08 -11.01 13.90
CA VAL A 231 -21.60 -9.65 13.65
C VAL A 231 -20.69 -9.65 12.43
N TRP A 232 -20.82 -8.63 11.60
CA TRP A 232 -19.81 -8.33 10.60
C TRP A 232 -19.41 -6.87 10.62
N VAL A 233 -18.19 -6.61 10.18
CA VAL A 233 -17.66 -5.27 9.98
C VAL A 233 -17.37 -5.08 8.49
N GLU A 234 -17.77 -3.94 7.95
CA GLU A 234 -17.34 -3.44 6.64
C GLU A 234 -16.47 -2.21 6.81
N PHE A 235 -15.40 -2.12 6.02
CA PHE A 235 -14.65 -0.89 5.91
C PHE A 235 -15.16 -0.05 4.74
N ASP A 236 -15.58 1.17 5.04
CA ASP A 236 -16.04 2.14 4.05
C ASP A 236 -14.97 3.21 3.80
N GLY A 237 -14.15 2.97 2.78
CA GLY A 237 -13.22 3.96 2.26
C GLY A 237 -13.93 4.92 1.32
N LYS A 238 -13.72 6.24 1.48
CA LYS A 238 -14.27 7.27 0.59
C LYS A 238 -14.02 7.02 -0.92
N GLU A 239 -12.94 6.32 -1.27
CA GLU A 239 -12.62 5.92 -2.66
C GLU A 239 -13.51 4.79 -3.22
N LYS A 240 -14.15 3.98 -2.36
CA LYS A 240 -15.06 2.89 -2.77
C LYS A 240 -16.22 3.43 -3.61
N TYR A 241 -16.76 4.60 -3.26
CA TYR A 241 -17.85 5.24 -3.98
C TYR A 241 -17.50 5.70 -5.40
N LEU A 242 -16.23 6.01 -5.67
CA LEU A 242 -15.79 6.40 -7.00
C LEU A 242 -15.44 5.18 -7.85
N ARG A 243 -14.88 4.13 -7.25
CA ARG A 243 -14.43 2.91 -7.96
C ARG A 243 -15.54 1.91 -8.27
N HIS A 244 -16.57 1.81 -7.43
CA HIS A 244 -17.65 0.84 -7.59
C HIS A 244 -18.94 1.43 -8.19
N ARG A 245 -18.86 2.65 -8.74
CA ARG A 245 -19.95 3.21 -9.55
C ARG A 245 -20.03 2.47 -10.86
N ARG A 246 -21.24 2.04 -11.21
CA ARG A 246 -21.50 1.52 -12.55
C ARG A 246 -21.39 2.67 -13.56
N PRO A 247 -21.01 2.40 -14.82
CA PRO A 247 -21.03 3.42 -15.86
C PRO A 247 -22.40 4.11 -15.91
N GLY A 248 -22.42 5.44 -15.77
CA GLY A 248 -23.65 6.26 -15.76
C GLY A 248 -24.42 6.32 -14.43
N GLU A 249 -24.01 5.59 -13.39
CA GLU A 249 -24.68 5.61 -12.07
C GLU A 249 -24.34 6.91 -11.31
N SER A 250 -25.33 7.59 -10.72
CA SER A 250 -25.06 8.76 -9.87
C SER A 250 -24.36 8.38 -8.55
N VAL A 251 -23.73 9.32 -7.83
CA VAL A 251 -23.13 9.02 -6.52
C VAL A 251 -24.23 8.59 -5.54
N VAL A 252 -25.39 9.27 -5.61
CA VAL A 252 -26.56 8.99 -4.79
C VAL A 252 -27.07 7.57 -5.03
N ASP A 253 -27.15 7.14 -6.30
CA ASP A 253 -27.61 5.79 -6.65
C ASP A 253 -26.67 4.69 -6.12
N ALA A 254 -25.35 4.92 -6.22
CA ALA A 254 -24.36 3.99 -5.69
C ALA A 254 -24.48 3.84 -4.16
N VAL A 255 -24.67 4.96 -3.44
CA VAL A 255 -24.90 4.96 -1.99
C VAL A 255 -26.19 4.21 -1.64
N LEU A 256 -27.30 4.50 -2.33
CA LEU A 256 -28.58 3.82 -2.11
C LEU A 256 -28.49 2.32 -2.41
N ARG A 257 -27.73 1.92 -3.42
CA ARG A 257 -27.49 0.52 -3.76
C ARG A 257 -26.72 -0.21 -2.66
N GLU A 258 -25.65 0.39 -2.14
CA GLU A 258 -24.88 -0.23 -1.05
C GLU A 258 -25.73 -0.35 0.22
N LYS A 259 -26.53 0.68 0.56
CA LYS A 259 -27.47 0.62 1.69
C LYS A 259 -28.49 -0.51 1.54
N ARG A 260 -29.11 -0.65 0.35
CA ARG A 260 -30.06 -1.74 0.06
C ARG A 260 -29.40 -3.12 0.15
N ARG A 261 -28.14 -3.24 -0.26
CA ARG A 261 -27.37 -4.49 -0.16
C ARG A 261 -27.15 -4.87 1.30
N GLU A 262 -26.73 -3.92 2.13
CA GLU A 262 -26.56 -4.14 3.56
C GLU A 262 -27.89 -4.55 4.24
N GLU A 263 -28.98 -3.82 3.99
CA GLU A 263 -30.30 -4.14 4.52
C GLU A 263 -30.78 -5.53 4.08
N ARG A 264 -30.44 -5.96 2.86
CA ARG A 264 -30.74 -7.31 2.38
C ARG A 264 -29.93 -8.36 3.14
N ILE A 265 -28.63 -8.13 3.34
CA ILE A 265 -27.76 -9.04 4.11
C ILE A 265 -28.28 -9.15 5.55
N ALA A 266 -28.53 -8.03 6.22
CA ALA A 266 -29.04 -7.99 7.59
C ALA A 266 -30.34 -8.78 7.74
N ARG A 267 -31.28 -8.63 6.79
CA ARG A 267 -32.56 -9.36 6.80
C ARG A 267 -32.39 -10.85 6.59
N LEU A 268 -31.49 -11.26 5.69
CA LEU A 268 -31.27 -12.68 5.37
C LEU A 268 -30.53 -13.41 6.49
N THR A 269 -29.53 -12.77 7.11
CA THR A 269 -28.67 -13.42 8.10
C THR A 269 -29.15 -13.20 9.53
N GLY A 270 -29.88 -12.11 9.79
CA GLY A 270 -30.17 -11.63 11.14
C GLY A 270 -28.93 -11.11 11.88
N TRP A 271 -27.83 -10.86 11.18
CA TRP A 271 -26.59 -10.37 11.79
C TRP A 271 -26.62 -8.86 11.97
N ARG A 272 -25.66 -8.34 12.74
CA ARG A 272 -25.46 -6.91 12.96
C ARG A 272 -24.24 -6.40 12.18
N CYS A 273 -24.44 -5.31 11.43
CA CYS A 273 -23.40 -4.62 10.66
C CYS A 273 -22.73 -3.54 11.52
N LEU A 274 -21.40 -3.48 11.53
CA LEU A 274 -20.66 -2.27 11.91
C LEU A 274 -19.95 -1.71 10.68
N ARG A 275 -20.10 -0.42 10.43
CA ARG A 275 -19.35 0.27 9.39
C ARG A 275 -18.21 1.06 10.02
N LEU A 276 -16.98 0.72 9.63
CA LEU A 276 -15.79 1.48 10.02
C LEU A 276 -15.38 2.41 8.88
N THR A 277 -14.91 3.58 9.27
CA THR A 277 -14.36 4.59 8.37
C THR A 277 -12.94 4.94 8.79
N TRP A 278 -12.27 5.79 8.01
CA TRP A 278 -10.98 6.36 8.41
C TRP A 278 -11.03 7.07 9.78
N ALA A 279 -12.14 7.72 10.14
CA ALA A 279 -12.27 8.40 11.42
C ALA A 279 -12.22 7.44 12.63
N ASP A 280 -12.68 6.21 12.43
CA ASP A 280 -12.63 5.15 13.44
C ASP A 280 -11.21 4.59 13.56
N LEU A 281 -10.51 4.45 12.43
CA LEU A 281 -9.11 3.98 12.42
C LEU A 281 -8.11 5.01 12.96
N HIS A 282 -8.50 6.29 13.05
CA HIS A 282 -7.75 7.30 13.80
C HIS A 282 -7.93 7.18 15.33
N ARG A 283 -8.84 6.32 15.79
CA ARG A 283 -9.12 6.05 17.21
C ARG A 283 -9.09 4.54 17.47
N PRO A 284 -7.97 3.84 17.19
CA PRO A 284 -7.97 2.38 17.10
C PRO A 284 -8.36 1.69 18.42
N GLU A 285 -7.98 2.24 19.58
CA GLU A 285 -8.33 1.66 20.89
C GLU A 285 -9.84 1.73 21.14
N ALA A 286 -10.45 2.90 20.92
CA ALA A 286 -11.89 3.09 21.08
C ALA A 286 -12.69 2.24 20.08
N THR A 287 -12.20 2.16 18.84
CA THR A 287 -12.81 1.34 17.79
C THR A 287 -12.77 -0.14 18.14
N ALA A 288 -11.62 -0.66 18.59
CA ALA A 288 -11.52 -2.05 19.00
C ALA A 288 -12.38 -2.37 20.24
N ALA A 289 -12.41 -1.48 21.23
CA ALA A 289 -13.28 -1.62 22.40
C ALA A 289 -14.76 -1.68 22.01
N TYR A 290 -15.19 -0.80 21.11
CA TYR A 290 -16.56 -0.81 20.60
C TYR A 290 -16.90 -2.09 19.85
N VAL A 291 -16.01 -2.58 18.99
CA VAL A 291 -16.20 -3.87 18.31
C VAL A 291 -16.35 -4.99 19.34
N LEU A 292 -15.50 -5.05 20.38
CA LEU A 292 -15.61 -6.02 21.47
C LEU A 292 -16.97 -5.96 22.20
N GLU A 293 -17.46 -4.76 22.50
CA GLU A 293 -18.77 -4.58 23.14
C GLU A 293 -19.90 -5.13 22.26
N VAL A 294 -19.88 -4.84 20.96
CA VAL A 294 -20.89 -5.34 20.03
C VAL A 294 -20.80 -6.86 19.88
N LEU A 295 -19.60 -7.43 19.84
CA LEU A 295 -19.39 -8.88 19.86
C LEU A 295 -19.96 -9.55 21.13
N ARG A 296 -19.99 -8.83 22.27
CA ARG A 296 -20.59 -9.29 23.54
C ARG A 296 -22.11 -9.05 23.64
N GLY A 297 -22.72 -8.46 22.61
CA GLY A 297 -24.17 -8.27 22.52
C GLY A 297 -24.65 -6.83 22.72
N ALA A 298 -23.75 -5.85 22.86
CA ALA A 298 -24.15 -4.44 22.90
C ALA A 298 -24.83 -4.01 21.58
N PRO A 299 -25.79 -3.06 21.62
CA PRO A 299 -26.43 -2.56 20.41
C PRO A 299 -25.44 -1.80 19.52
N VAL A 300 -25.63 -1.91 18.21
CA VAL A 300 -24.86 -1.14 17.22
C VAL A 300 -25.30 0.33 17.30
N HIS A 301 -24.32 1.23 17.37
CA HIS A 301 -24.52 2.67 17.31
C HIS A 301 -23.34 3.34 16.59
N GLN A 302 -23.49 4.61 16.20
CA GLN A 302 -22.34 5.36 15.68
C GLN A 302 -21.42 5.76 16.84
N LEU A 303 -20.13 5.46 16.69
CA LEU A 303 -19.08 5.92 17.60
C LEU A 303 -19.06 7.45 17.61
N ARG A 304 -19.60 8.06 18.68
CA ARG A 304 -19.60 9.52 18.83
C ARG A 304 -18.15 10.04 18.88
N PRO A 305 -17.86 11.22 18.31
CA PRO A 305 -16.60 11.90 18.57
C PRO A 305 -16.51 12.25 20.07
N PRO A 306 -15.29 12.31 20.67
CA PRO A 306 -15.14 12.80 22.03
C PRO A 306 -15.66 14.24 22.14
N ALA A 307 -16.20 14.58 23.32
CA ALA A 307 -16.59 15.94 23.68
C ALA A 307 -15.38 16.88 23.79
#